data_AF-A0AAX0LA22-F1
#
_entry.id   AF-A0AAX0LA22-F1
#
_cell.length_a   1.000
_cell.length_b   1.000
_cell.length_c   1.000
_cell.angle_alpha   90.00
_cell.angle_beta   90.00
_cell.angle_gamma   90.00
#
_symmetry.space_group_name_H-M   'P 1'
#
loop_
_entity.id
_entity.type
_entity.pdbx_description
1 polymer ?
#
loop_
_entity_poly.entity_id
_entity_poly.type
_entity_poly.pdbx_seq_one_letter_code
_entity_poly.pdbx_strand_id
1 'polypeptide(L)'
;MKKYFDKKENRFIFDSCVITEDGIFYLDRLSKEELNKIGLLIVTEVQINPDYQTVEYKEVDGKYVAQIIETKNIKEYTKEKLIQEFKDRVQAHLDEKAQEHGYDNIVSACSYAGYENEFKEEGEAFGRWRAKVWKRGYELLATLGSVDLNKINLDEVIKDLPEFKERG
;
A
#
# COMPACT_ATOMS: atom_id res chain seq x y z
N MET A 1 6.34 0.93 32.99
CA MET A 1 7.66 0.34 33.34
C MET A 1 8.65 0.88 32.31
N LYS A 2 9.76 1.49 32.73
CA LYS A 2 10.76 1.99 31.75
C LYS A 2 11.46 0.78 31.13
N LYS A 3 11.64 0.81 29.81
CA LYS A 3 12.31 -0.24 29.05
C LYS A 3 13.73 0.23 28.75
N TYR A 4 14.69 -0.66 28.94
CA TYR A 4 16.10 -0.41 28.65
C TYR A 4 16.61 -1.45 27.65
N PHE A 5 17.65 -1.10 26.91
CA PHE A 5 18.31 -2.00 25.97
C PHE A 5 19.77 -2.17 26.38
N ASP A 6 20.19 -3.41 26.57
CA ASP A 6 21.56 -3.78 26.89
C ASP A 6 22.35 -4.00 25.61
N LYS A 7 23.34 -3.14 25.36
CA LYS A 7 24.20 -3.24 24.17
C LYS A 7 25.14 -4.43 24.21
N LYS A 8 25.54 -4.90 25.39
CA LYS A 8 26.49 -6.01 25.55
C LYS A 8 25.81 -7.33 25.26
N GLU A 9 24.62 -7.52 25.84
CA GLU A 9 23.84 -8.75 25.74
C GLU A 9 22.83 -8.72 24.58
N ASN A 10 22.72 -7.60 23.87
CA ASN A 10 21.80 -7.39 22.75
C ASN A 10 20.33 -7.75 23.09
N ARG A 11 19.87 -7.34 24.27
CA ARG A 11 18.55 -7.70 24.81
C ARG A 11 17.85 -6.55 25.52
N PHE A 12 16.53 -6.66 25.67
CA PHE A 12 15.76 -5.72 26.46
C PHE A 12 15.77 -6.08 27.95
N ILE A 13 15.88 -5.05 28.80
CA ILE A 13 15.75 -5.13 30.25
C ILE A 13 14.49 -4.39 30.65
N PHE A 14 13.64 -5.09 31.40
CA PHE A 14 12.39 -4.54 31.96
C PHE A 14 12.50 -4.34 33.48
N ASP A 15 13.60 -4.80 34.09
CA ASP A 15 13.87 -4.69 35.52
C ASP A 15 14.23 -3.25 35.92
N SER A 16 13.96 -2.93 37.19
CA SER A 16 14.28 -1.61 37.77
C SER A 16 15.73 -1.50 38.23
N CYS A 17 16.45 -2.61 38.31
CA CYS A 17 17.86 -2.65 38.66
C CYS A 17 18.63 -3.73 37.89
N VAL A 18 19.94 -3.56 37.78
CA VAL A 18 20.88 -4.57 37.25
C VAL A 18 21.98 -4.83 38.26
N ILE A 19 22.49 -6.07 38.27
CA ILE A 19 23.62 -6.47 39.07
C ILE A 19 24.81 -6.64 38.12
N THR A 20 25.89 -5.94 38.42
CA THR A 20 27.15 -5.98 37.67
C THR A 20 28.30 -6.29 38.63
N GLU A 21 29.51 -6.49 38.10
CA GLU A 21 30.72 -6.64 38.92
C GLU A 21 30.98 -5.42 39.82
N ASP A 22 30.54 -4.23 39.39
CA ASP A 22 30.66 -2.97 40.14
C ASP A 22 29.54 -2.75 41.18
N GLY A 23 28.59 -3.68 41.29
CA GLY A 23 27.49 -3.65 42.26
C GLY A 23 26.10 -3.57 41.63
N ILE A 24 25.12 -3.19 42.46
CA ILE A 24 23.70 -3.11 42.10
C ILE A 24 23.37 -1.67 41.68
N PHE A 25 22.87 -1.51 40.47
CA PHE A 25 22.48 -0.22 39.89
C PHE A 25 20.97 -0.13 39.73
N TYR A 26 20.35 0.89 40.33
CA TYR A 26 18.93 1.21 40.15
C TYR A 26 18.77 2.11 38.92
N LEU A 27 18.23 1.56 37.84
CA LEU A 27 18.26 2.16 36.50
C LEU A 27 17.45 3.45 36.39
N ASP A 28 16.42 3.58 37.21
CA ASP A 28 15.56 4.76 37.27
C ASP A 28 16.24 5.99 37.92
N ARG A 29 17.33 5.76 38.67
CA ARG A 29 18.13 6.79 39.35
C ARG A 29 19.34 7.24 38.56
N LEU A 30 19.67 6.55 37.46
CA LEU A 30 20.81 6.87 36.62
C LEU A 30 20.41 7.87 35.53
N SER A 31 21.30 8.84 35.29
CA SER A 31 21.25 9.68 34.11
C SER A 31 21.50 8.88 32.84
N LYS A 32 21.17 9.47 31.69
CA LYS A 32 21.44 8.86 30.38
C LYS A 32 22.94 8.60 30.20
N GLU A 33 23.79 9.52 30.63
CA GLU A 33 25.24 9.40 30.54
C GLU A 33 25.76 8.24 31.38
N GLU A 34 25.20 8.02 32.57
CA GLU A 34 25.56 6.91 33.45
C GLU A 34 25.08 5.56 32.92
N LEU A 35 23.85 5.50 32.40
CA LEU A 35 23.34 4.30 31.72
C LEU A 35 24.21 3.91 30.52
N ASN A 36 24.61 4.90 29.71
CA ASN A 36 25.48 4.68 28.55
C ASN A 36 26.85 4.11 28.96
N LYS A 37 27.42 4.57 30.08
CA LYS A 37 28.71 4.06 30.60
C LYS A 37 28.65 2.58 30.98
N ILE A 38 27.52 2.12 31.53
CA ILE A 38 27.33 0.71 31.88
C ILE A 38 26.82 -0.14 30.70
N GLY A 39 26.62 0.47 29.53
CA GLY A 39 26.22 -0.21 28.29
C GLY A 39 24.71 -0.31 28.10
N LEU A 40 23.91 0.43 28.88
CA LEU A 40 22.45 0.42 28.82
C LEU A 40 21.93 1.68 28.14
N LEU A 41 20.89 1.53 27.32
CA LEU A 41 20.21 2.64 26.66
C LEU A 41 18.74 2.69 27.10
N ILE A 42 18.21 3.88 27.37
CA ILE A 42 16.77 4.07 27.60
C ILE A 42 16.03 3.89 26.27
N VAL A 43 15.00 3.03 26.27
CA VAL A 43 14.08 2.88 25.14
C VAL A 43 12.95 3.89 25.28
N THR A 44 12.80 4.72 24.25
CA THR A 44 11.66 5.64 24.14
C THR A 44 10.73 5.13 23.06
N GLU A 45 9.53 4.70 23.44
CA GLU A 45 8.48 4.28 22.51
C GLU A 45 7.68 5.53 22.11
N VAL A 46 7.74 5.91 20.83
CA VAL A 46 6.89 6.98 20.28
C VAL A 46 5.53 6.39 19.94
N GLN A 47 4.44 7.16 20.13
CA GLN A 47 3.09 6.70 19.82
C GLN A 47 3.02 6.08 18.43
N ILE A 48 2.64 4.80 18.41
CA ILE A 48 2.61 3.95 17.22
C ILE A 48 1.34 4.30 16.46
N ASN A 49 1.46 4.78 15.22
CA ASN A 49 0.33 4.75 14.31
C ASN A 49 0.15 3.28 13.86
N PRO A 50 -1.01 2.64 14.12
CA PRO A 50 -1.25 1.23 13.82
C PRO A 50 -1.05 0.85 12.34
N ASP A 51 -0.95 1.84 11.44
CA ASP A 51 -0.74 1.63 10.00
C ASP A 51 0.72 1.30 9.59
N TYR A 52 1.69 1.28 10.51
CA TYR A 52 3.11 1.10 10.18
C TYR A 52 3.71 -0.16 10.84
N GLN A 53 4.19 -1.10 10.02
CA GLN A 53 4.52 -2.47 10.41
C GLN A 53 6.02 -2.78 10.63
N THR A 54 6.92 -1.81 10.81
CA THR A 54 8.28 -2.17 11.27
C THR A 54 8.92 -1.06 12.09
N VAL A 55 9.33 -1.43 13.31
CA VAL A 55 10.09 -0.58 14.22
C VAL A 55 11.55 -0.98 14.09
N GLU A 56 12.39 -0.08 13.60
CA GLU A 56 13.83 -0.26 13.66
C GLU A 56 14.37 0.44 14.90
N TYR A 57 15.18 -0.26 15.69
CA TYR A 57 15.84 0.33 16.83
C TYR A 57 17.25 0.74 16.42
N LYS A 58 17.58 2.02 16.59
CA LYS A 58 18.92 2.53 16.31
C LYS A 58 19.42 3.47 17.41
N GLU A 59 20.72 3.48 17.62
CA GLU A 59 21.36 4.43 18.54
C GLU A 59 21.40 5.82 17.89
N VAL A 60 20.69 6.79 18.46
CA VAL A 60 20.73 8.21 18.07
C VAL A 60 21.16 9.02 19.29
N ASP A 61 22.31 9.69 19.20
CA ASP A 61 22.91 10.50 20.26
C ASP A 61 23.01 9.78 21.62
N GLY A 62 23.30 8.48 21.64
CA GLY A 62 23.37 7.70 22.88
C GLY A 62 22.01 7.41 23.52
N LYS A 63 20.92 7.37 22.74
CA LYS A 63 19.62 6.76 23.10
C LYS A 63 19.31 5.65 22.11
N TYR A 64 18.70 4.55 22.56
CA TYR A 64 18.14 3.56 21.63
C TYR A 64 16.74 4.03 21.25
N VAL A 65 16.63 4.62 20.06
CA VAL A 65 15.39 5.18 19.56
C VAL A 65 14.77 4.16 18.62
N ALA A 66 13.52 3.80 18.89
CA ALA A 66 12.65 3.15 17.92
C ALA A 66 12.33 4.19 16.82
N GLN A 67 13.03 4.13 15.69
CA GLN A 67 12.64 4.90 14.51
C GLN A 67 11.68 4.05 13.67
N ILE A 68 10.55 4.65 13.30
CA ILE A 68 9.69 4.12 12.24
C ILE A 68 10.49 4.28 10.95
N ILE A 69 10.92 3.19 10.34
CA ILE A 69 11.30 3.27 8.93
C ILE A 69 9.97 3.45 8.20
N GLU A 70 9.88 4.53 7.43
CA GLU A 70 8.87 4.66 6.40
C GLU A 70 9.10 3.53 5.40
N THR A 71 8.43 2.40 5.62
CA THR A 71 8.36 1.37 4.59
C THR A 71 7.64 2.05 3.44
N LYS A 72 8.37 2.24 2.35
CA LYS A 72 7.86 2.72 1.07
C LYS A 72 6.71 1.82 0.63
N ASN A 73 5.50 2.12 1.12
CA ASN A 73 4.22 1.49 0.85
C ASN A 73 4.35 0.11 0.18
N ILE A 74 4.98 -0.85 0.86
CA ILE A 74 4.86 -2.25 0.44
C ILE A 74 3.50 -2.67 0.99
N LYS A 75 2.42 -2.09 0.42
CA LYS A 75 1.15 -2.80 0.33
C LYS A 75 1.57 -4.11 -0.30
N GLU A 76 1.55 -5.19 0.47
CA GLU A 76 1.62 -6.53 -0.07
C GLU A 76 0.38 -6.68 -0.96
N TYR A 77 0.48 -6.21 -2.21
CA TYR A 77 -0.53 -6.37 -3.22
C TYR A 77 -0.51 -7.85 -3.53
N THR A 78 -1.39 -8.58 -2.88
CA THR A 78 -1.70 -9.92 -3.35
C THR A 78 -2.18 -9.79 -4.79
N LYS A 79 -1.81 -10.76 -5.62
CA LYS A 79 -2.18 -10.77 -7.04
C LYS A 79 -3.68 -10.55 -7.23
N GLU A 80 -4.48 -11.10 -6.34
CA GLU A 80 -5.94 -10.98 -6.31
C GLU A 80 -6.41 -9.55 -6.07
N LYS A 81 -5.80 -8.83 -5.11
CA LYS A 81 -6.13 -7.42 -4.84
C LYS A 81 -5.78 -6.52 -6.02
N LEU A 82 -4.63 -6.76 -6.66
CA LEU A 82 -4.22 -5.99 -7.83
C LEU A 82 -5.17 -6.24 -9.02
N ILE A 83 -5.54 -7.49 -9.25
CA ILE A 83 -6.52 -7.87 -10.28
C ILE A 83 -7.87 -7.20 -10.00
N GLN A 84 -8.32 -7.19 -8.74
CA GLN A 84 -9.59 -6.57 -8.37
C GLN A 84 -9.55 -5.06 -8.60
N GLU A 85 -8.52 -4.37 -8.11
CA GLU A 85 -8.39 -2.92 -8.30
C GLU A 85 -8.29 -2.55 -9.79
N PHE A 86 -7.57 -3.35 -10.58
CA PHE A 86 -7.53 -3.17 -12.03
C PHE A 86 -8.92 -3.26 -12.66
N LYS A 87 -9.70 -4.29 -12.30
CA LYS A 87 -11.07 -4.46 -12.82
C LYS A 87 -11.98 -3.30 -12.43
N ASP A 88 -11.89 -2.85 -11.18
CA ASP A 88 -12.70 -1.74 -10.69
C ASP A 88 -12.38 -0.44 -11.44
N ARG A 89 -11.10 -0.17 -11.72
CA ARG A 89 -10.66 1.00 -12.51
C ARG A 89 -11.06 0.90 -13.98
N VAL A 90 -10.96 -0.28 -14.60
CA VAL A 90 -11.45 -0.49 -15.97
C VAL A 90 -12.96 -0.24 -16.05
N GLN A 91 -13.72 -0.73 -15.06
CA GLN A 91 -15.16 -0.52 -15.01
C GLN A 91 -15.49 0.97 -14.85
N ALA A 92 -14.83 1.67 -13.93
CA ALA A 92 -14.98 3.11 -13.75
C ALA A 92 -14.65 3.89 -15.03
N HIS A 93 -13.56 3.57 -15.72
CA HIS A 93 -13.17 4.21 -16.98
C HIS A 93 -14.26 4.06 -18.08
N LEU A 94 -14.86 2.87 -18.18
CA LEU A 94 -15.96 2.62 -19.11
C LEU A 94 -17.22 3.41 -18.73
N ASP A 95 -17.53 3.47 -17.43
CA ASP A 95 -18.71 4.13 -16.91
C ASP A 95 -18.61 5.66 -17.02
N GLU A 96 -17.47 6.25 -16.69
CA GLU A 96 -17.20 7.68 -16.87
C GLU A 96 -17.42 8.11 -18.32
N LYS A 97 -16.92 7.33 -19.29
CA LYS A 97 -17.11 7.65 -20.71
C LYS A 97 -18.57 7.53 -21.14
N ALA A 98 -19.33 6.57 -20.60
CA ALA A 98 -20.76 6.47 -20.89
C ALA A 98 -21.54 7.64 -20.26
N GLN A 99 -21.15 8.11 -19.07
CA GLN A 99 -21.75 9.25 -18.39
C GLN A 99 -21.55 10.57 -19.15
N GLU A 100 -20.41 10.74 -19.82
CA GLU A 100 -20.20 11.88 -20.73
C GLU A 100 -21.24 11.96 -21.86
N HIS A 101 -21.84 10.82 -22.23
CA HIS A 101 -22.89 10.71 -23.24
C HIS A 101 -24.31 10.71 -22.64
N GLY A 102 -24.44 10.94 -21.32
CA GLY A 102 -25.74 11.02 -20.64
C GLY A 102 -26.32 9.69 -20.17
N TYR A 103 -25.55 8.61 -20.20
CA TYR A 103 -25.95 7.30 -19.67
C TYR A 103 -25.59 7.15 -18.19
N ASP A 104 -26.28 6.28 -17.45
CA ASP A 104 -25.95 6.02 -16.05
C ASP A 104 -24.57 5.32 -15.88
N ASN A 105 -24.28 4.39 -16.79
CA ASN A 105 -23.08 3.56 -16.84
C ASN A 105 -22.94 2.84 -18.20
N ILE A 106 -21.83 2.12 -18.41
CA ILE A 106 -21.58 1.41 -19.67
C ILE A 106 -22.65 0.35 -20.00
N VAL A 107 -23.27 -0.26 -18.99
CA VAL A 107 -24.32 -1.26 -19.21
C VAL A 107 -25.57 -0.61 -19.79
N SER A 108 -25.95 0.55 -19.25
CA SER A 108 -27.09 1.32 -19.76
C SER A 108 -26.89 1.76 -21.21
N ALA A 109 -25.70 2.26 -21.57
CA ALA A 109 -25.35 2.60 -22.96
C ALA A 109 -25.47 1.37 -23.89
N CYS A 110 -24.84 0.25 -23.52
CA CYS A 110 -24.90 -0.98 -24.32
C CYS A 110 -26.31 -1.57 -24.45
N SER A 111 -27.22 -1.31 -23.50
CA SER A 111 -28.56 -1.92 -23.50
C SER A 111 -29.43 -1.48 -24.68
N TYR A 112 -29.20 -0.27 -25.21
CA TYR A 112 -29.91 0.26 -26.37
C TYR A 112 -29.53 -0.44 -27.69
N ALA A 113 -28.43 -1.19 -27.74
CA ALA A 113 -28.04 -1.94 -28.94
C ALA A 113 -29.03 -3.09 -29.27
N GLY A 114 -29.77 -3.58 -28.28
CA GLY A 114 -30.61 -4.79 -28.42
C GLY A 114 -31.97 -4.56 -29.09
N TYR A 115 -32.36 -3.31 -29.33
CA TYR A 115 -33.69 -2.95 -29.83
C TYR A 115 -33.57 -1.92 -30.95
N GLU A 116 -34.56 -1.86 -31.84
CA GLU A 116 -34.67 -0.73 -32.78
C GLU A 116 -35.06 0.54 -32.03
N ASN A 117 -34.14 1.50 -31.98
CA ASN A 117 -34.32 2.82 -31.36
C ASN A 117 -33.27 3.80 -31.89
N GLU A 118 -33.46 5.09 -31.60
CA GLU A 118 -32.59 6.19 -32.07
C GLU A 118 -31.14 6.10 -31.57
N PHE A 119 -30.88 5.35 -30.50
CA PHE A 119 -29.57 5.20 -29.86
C PHE A 119 -28.90 3.86 -30.18
N LYS A 120 -29.49 3.03 -31.04
CA LYS A 120 -29.00 1.68 -31.34
C LYS A 120 -27.54 1.69 -31.83
N GLU A 121 -27.22 2.55 -32.80
CA GLU A 121 -25.87 2.64 -33.37
C GLU A 121 -24.82 3.01 -32.32
N GLU A 122 -25.15 3.94 -31.42
CA GLU A 122 -24.28 4.38 -30.33
C GLU A 122 -24.12 3.27 -29.28
N GLY A 123 -25.21 2.61 -28.89
CA GLY A 123 -25.18 1.48 -27.97
C GLY A 123 -24.32 0.33 -28.51
N GLU A 124 -24.39 0.05 -29.81
CA GLU A 124 -23.50 -0.93 -30.45
C GLU A 124 -22.03 -0.47 -30.44
N ALA A 125 -21.77 0.82 -30.65
CA ALA A 125 -20.41 1.38 -30.58
C ALA A 125 -19.82 1.21 -29.18
N PHE A 126 -20.58 1.54 -28.13
CA PHE A 126 -20.19 1.30 -26.74
C PHE A 126 -19.97 -0.20 -26.46
N GLY A 127 -20.84 -1.07 -26.98
CA GLY A 127 -20.68 -2.52 -26.87
C GLY A 127 -19.38 -3.03 -27.48
N ARG A 128 -19.06 -2.59 -28.71
CA ARG A 128 -17.81 -2.93 -29.40
C ARG A 128 -16.60 -2.39 -28.66
N TRP A 129 -16.67 -1.17 -28.16
CA TRP A 129 -15.57 -0.55 -27.40
C TRP A 129 -15.32 -1.25 -26.07
N ARG A 130 -16.36 -1.48 -25.27
CA ARG A 130 -16.29 -2.25 -24.02
C ARG A 130 -15.62 -3.60 -24.23
N ALA A 131 -15.98 -4.33 -25.30
CA ALA A 131 -15.37 -5.61 -25.62
C ALA A 131 -13.86 -5.48 -25.91
N LYS A 132 -13.44 -4.46 -26.64
CA LYS A 132 -12.01 -4.17 -26.92
C LYS A 132 -11.24 -3.83 -25.64
N VAL A 133 -11.81 -2.98 -24.78
CA VAL A 133 -11.22 -2.60 -23.50
C VAL A 133 -11.01 -3.80 -22.60
N TRP A 134 -12.04 -4.63 -22.40
CA TRP A 134 -11.90 -5.84 -21.57
C TRP A 134 -10.93 -6.84 -22.17
N LYS A 135 -10.93 -7.03 -23.49
CA LYS A 135 -9.95 -7.90 -24.16
C LYS A 135 -8.52 -7.45 -23.85
N ARG A 136 -8.22 -6.16 -24.07
CA ARG A 136 -6.90 -5.59 -23.77
C ARG A 136 -6.56 -5.71 -22.28
N GLY A 137 -7.52 -5.45 -21.40
CA GLY A 137 -7.31 -5.56 -19.96
C GLY A 137 -6.96 -6.98 -19.51
N TYR A 138 -7.62 -8.00 -20.04
CA TYR A 138 -7.28 -9.39 -19.73
C TYR A 138 -5.92 -9.82 -20.34
N GLU A 139 -5.55 -9.32 -21.51
CA GLU A 139 -4.20 -9.51 -22.06
C GLU A 139 -3.13 -8.94 -21.11
N LEU A 140 -3.35 -7.73 -20.58
CA LEU A 140 -2.45 -7.10 -19.60
C LEU A 140 -2.39 -7.91 -18.31
N LEU A 141 -3.55 -8.33 -17.76
CA LEU A 141 -3.60 -9.18 -16.56
C LEU A 141 -2.87 -10.52 -16.72
N ALA A 142 -2.89 -11.11 -17.92
CA ALA A 142 -2.19 -12.37 -18.20
C ALA A 142 -0.66 -12.21 -18.11
N THR A 143 -0.12 -11.02 -18.41
CA THR A 143 1.32 -10.73 -18.29
C THR A 143 1.81 -10.53 -16.86
N LEU A 144 0.89 -10.32 -15.90
CA LEU A 144 1.24 -10.05 -14.49
C LEU A 144 1.86 -11.23 -13.74
N GLY A 145 1.83 -12.44 -14.29
CA GLY A 145 2.45 -13.62 -13.68
C GLY A 145 3.98 -13.54 -13.55
N SER A 146 4.62 -12.64 -14.30
CA SER A 146 6.09 -12.51 -14.36
C SER A 146 6.58 -11.12 -13.92
N VAL A 147 5.67 -10.24 -13.48
CA VAL A 147 5.96 -8.85 -13.15
C VAL A 147 6.00 -8.68 -11.63
N ASP A 148 6.97 -7.92 -11.14
CA ASP A 148 7.03 -7.46 -9.76
C ASP A 148 5.81 -6.56 -9.48
N LEU A 149 4.85 -7.09 -8.73
CA LEU A 149 3.55 -6.46 -8.50
C LEU A 149 3.68 -5.06 -7.86
N ASN A 150 4.76 -4.81 -7.12
CA ASN A 150 5.03 -3.53 -6.47
C ASN A 150 5.50 -2.43 -7.44
N LYS A 151 5.77 -2.78 -8.71
CA LYS A 151 6.21 -1.84 -9.75
C LYS A 151 5.11 -1.50 -10.76
N ILE A 152 3.92 -2.07 -10.60
CA ILE A 152 2.81 -1.85 -11.52
C ILE A 152 2.11 -0.55 -11.15
N ASN A 153 2.10 0.40 -12.08
CA ASN A 153 1.31 1.61 -11.99
C ASN A 153 0.00 1.42 -12.77
N LEU A 154 -1.11 1.19 -12.06
CA LEU A 154 -2.41 0.97 -12.70
C LEU A 154 -2.89 2.19 -13.51
N ASP A 155 -2.52 3.42 -13.14
CA ASP A 155 -2.92 4.61 -13.90
C ASP A 155 -2.35 4.59 -15.32
N GLU A 156 -1.09 4.17 -15.48
CA GLU A 156 -0.45 4.03 -16.79
C GLU A 156 -1.03 2.85 -17.58
N VAL A 157 -1.41 1.76 -16.90
CA VAL A 157 -2.05 0.60 -17.53
C VAL A 157 -3.44 0.96 -18.07
N ILE A 158 -4.21 1.79 -17.35
CA ILE A 158 -5.53 2.24 -17.80
C ILE A 158 -5.41 3.19 -19.01
N LYS A 159 -4.36 4.02 -19.08
CA LYS A 159 -4.11 4.88 -20.25
C LYS A 159 -3.82 4.11 -21.54
N ASP A 160 -3.31 2.88 -21.45
CA ASP A 160 -3.05 2.00 -22.61
C ASP A 160 -4.32 1.29 -23.12
N LEU A 161 -5.46 1.49 -22.44
CA LEU A 161 -6.73 0.91 -22.90
C LEU A 161 -7.20 1.60 -24.20
N PRO A 162 -7.89 0.86 -25.09
CA PRO A 162 -8.46 1.43 -26.30
C PRO A 162 -9.35 2.63 -25.98
N GLU A 163 -9.21 3.71 -26.72
CA GLU A 163 -10.10 4.88 -26.62
C GLU A 163 -11.46 4.61 -27.27
N PHE A 164 -12.50 5.25 -26.74
CA PHE A 164 -13.82 5.23 -27.36
C PHE A 164 -13.79 6.02 -28.67
N LYS A 165 -14.30 5.41 -29.74
CA LYS A 165 -14.51 6.07 -31.02
C LYS A 165 -15.99 5.97 -31.36
N GLU A 166 -16.66 7.11 -31.34
CA GLU A 166 -18.09 7.25 -31.67
C GLU A 166 -18.42 6.73 -33.08
N ARG A 167 -17.44 6.71 -33.98
CA ARG A 167 -17.60 6.23 -35.36
C ARG A 167 -16.44 5.35 -35.81
N GLY A 168 -16.80 4.21 -36.39
CA GLY A 168 -15.95 3.29 -37.15
C GLY A 168 -16.82 2.46 -38.07
#